data_AF-A0ABD5GEI2-F1
#
_entry.id   AF-A0ABD5GEI2-F1
#
_cell.length_a   1.000
_cell.length_b   1.000
_cell.length_c   1.000
_cell.angle_alpha   90.00
_cell.angle_beta   90.00
_cell.angle_gamma   90.00
#
_symmetry.space_group_name_H-M   'P 1'
#
loop_
_entity.id
_entity.type
_entity.pdbx_description
1 polymer ?
#
loop_
_entity_poly.entity_id
_entity_poly.type
_entity_poly.pdbx_seq_one_letter_code
_entity_poly.pdbx_strand_id
1 'polypeptide(L)'
;MSLADERKTIREGITASRAATSEVSRTATSESSREASRQAIAAGRQQSSEAARRAIGRSLEEQRRGKTLQDDLNSLKPGARQSKTLSAREASGGRPATRGSATWDPATPAAAGGGGGIASPLTEKTKTEGTATVPDRDYYGTVVVATSDGIFTMEIKPIKTLRLADADGADVVVNLAEPAP
;
A
#
# COMPACT_ATOMS: atom_id res chain seq x y z
N MET A 1 61.60 24.77 86.10
CA MET A 1 60.80 24.16 85.01
C MET A 1 61.74 23.24 84.25
N SER A 2 61.39 21.96 84.10
CA SER A 2 62.30 20.98 83.49
C SER A 2 62.23 21.08 81.96
N LEU A 3 63.36 20.90 81.29
CA LEU A 3 63.45 20.73 79.83
C LEU A 3 62.47 19.66 79.30
N ALA A 4 62.08 18.69 80.13
CA ALA A 4 61.09 17.68 79.77
C ALA A 4 59.65 18.24 79.73
N ASP A 5 59.30 19.17 80.64
CA ASP A 5 57.96 19.77 80.70
C ASP A 5 57.72 20.77 79.57
N GLU A 6 58.75 21.54 79.21
CA GLU A 6 58.72 22.44 78.05
C GLU A 6 58.61 21.65 76.74
N ARG A 7 59.32 20.53 76.61
CA ARG A 7 59.19 19.64 75.43
C ARG A 7 57.81 19.01 75.35
N LYS A 8 57.18 18.70 76.48
CA LYS A 8 55.83 18.12 76.52
C LYS A 8 54.78 19.14 76.10
N THR A 9 54.83 20.36 76.67
CA THR A 9 53.90 21.46 76.32
C THR A 9 54.04 21.90 74.86
N ILE A 10 55.26 21.99 74.33
CA ILE A 10 55.47 22.29 72.90
C ILE A 10 54.88 21.18 72.02
N ARG A 11 55.08 19.90 72.38
CA ARG A 11 54.53 18.77 71.62
C ARG A 11 53.00 18.78 71.62
N GLU A 12 52.39 19.05 72.78
CA GLU A 12 50.93 19.14 72.93
C GLU A 12 50.35 20.32 72.12
N GLY A 13 51.00 21.49 72.15
CA GLY A 13 50.60 22.66 71.35
C GLY A 13 50.68 22.41 69.84
N ILE A 14 51.72 21.70 69.37
CA ILE A 14 51.85 21.32 67.96
C ILE A 14 50.75 20.33 67.54
N THR A 15 50.42 19.34 68.39
CA THR A 15 49.34 18.40 68.10
C THR A 15 47.97 19.06 68.06
N ALA A 16 47.68 19.99 68.97
CA ALA A 16 46.43 20.74 69.00
C ALA A 16 46.28 21.66 67.77
N SER A 17 47.35 22.36 67.39
CA SER A 17 47.37 23.22 66.19
C SER A 17 47.13 22.42 64.89
N ARG A 18 47.77 21.24 64.77
CA ARG A 18 47.53 20.33 63.63
C ARG A 18 46.10 19.79 63.61
N ALA A 19 45.54 19.42 64.75
CA ALA A 19 44.17 18.92 64.85
C ALA A 19 43.17 20.01 64.39
N ALA A 20 43.29 21.23 64.92
CA ALA A 20 42.43 22.36 64.56
C ALA A 20 42.52 22.71 63.07
N THR A 21 43.74 22.74 62.51
CA THR A 21 43.94 23.04 61.08
C THR A 21 43.37 21.93 60.19
N SER A 22 43.46 20.67 60.63
CA SER A 22 42.89 19.52 59.90
C SER A 22 41.37 19.51 59.88
N GLU A 23 40.70 19.95 60.96
CA GLU A 23 39.24 20.04 61.02
C GLU A 23 38.71 21.17 60.14
N VAL A 24 39.30 22.36 60.22
CA VAL A 24 38.96 23.50 59.35
C VAL A 24 39.15 23.15 57.87
N SER A 25 40.21 22.41 57.54
CA SER A 25 40.45 21.96 56.16
C SER A 25 39.41 20.94 55.70
N ARG A 26 38.97 20.02 56.58
CA ARG A 26 37.94 19.02 56.26
C ARG A 26 36.56 19.66 56.10
N THR A 27 36.19 20.60 56.97
CA THR A 27 34.90 21.29 56.88
C THR A 27 34.81 22.15 55.62
N ALA A 28 35.86 22.93 55.31
CA ALA A 28 35.94 23.71 54.07
C ALA A 28 35.85 22.83 52.81
N THR A 29 36.51 21.66 52.82
CA THR A 29 36.42 20.69 51.71
C THR A 29 35.02 20.07 51.60
N SER A 30 34.34 19.86 52.73
CA SER A 30 32.98 19.32 52.74
C SER A 30 31.93 20.32 52.25
N GLU A 31 32.12 21.61 52.54
CA GLU A 31 31.23 22.68 52.07
C GLU A 31 31.42 22.94 50.58
N SER A 32 32.67 23.00 50.09
CA SER A 32 32.95 23.14 48.66
C SER A 32 32.37 21.98 47.84
N SER A 33 32.42 20.76 48.37
CA SER A 33 31.81 19.57 47.74
C SER A 33 30.28 19.66 47.69
N ARG A 34 29.64 20.21 48.73
CA ARG A 34 28.19 20.43 48.77
C ARG A 34 27.76 21.53 47.80
N GLU A 35 28.51 22.62 47.72
CA GLU A 35 28.30 23.72 46.78
C GLU A 35 28.39 23.23 45.33
N ALA A 36 29.45 22.48 45.00
CA ALA A 36 29.65 21.87 43.68
C ALA A 36 28.51 20.91 43.33
N SER A 37 28.05 20.10 44.29
CA SER A 37 26.90 19.20 44.09
C SER A 37 25.61 19.97 43.81
N ARG A 38 25.35 21.07 44.53
CA ARG A 38 24.17 21.94 44.31
C ARG A 38 24.21 22.59 42.93
N GLN A 39 25.37 23.11 42.53
CA GLN A 39 25.57 23.72 41.21
C GLN A 39 25.40 22.69 40.08
N ALA A 40 25.93 21.48 40.23
CA ALA A 40 25.76 20.41 39.25
C ALA A 40 24.28 20.00 39.09
N ILE A 41 23.54 19.87 40.20
CA ILE A 41 22.10 19.57 40.17
C ILE A 41 21.31 20.71 39.49
N ALA A 42 21.63 21.97 39.81
CA ALA A 42 20.99 23.12 39.19
C ALA A 42 21.27 23.18 37.68
N ALA A 43 22.53 22.99 37.27
CA ALA A 43 22.92 22.96 35.87
C ALA A 43 22.23 21.82 35.10
N GLY A 44 22.16 20.62 35.67
CA GLY A 44 21.47 19.48 35.06
C GLY A 44 19.96 19.74 34.88
N ARG A 45 19.31 20.38 35.85
CA ARG A 45 17.90 20.78 35.73
C ARG A 45 17.69 21.80 34.61
N GLN A 46 18.53 22.82 34.53
CA GLN A 46 18.46 23.83 33.48
C GLN A 46 18.64 23.20 32.09
N GLN A 47 19.66 22.36 31.91
CA GLN A 47 19.92 21.63 30.67
C GLN A 47 18.76 20.73 30.27
N SER A 48 18.17 19.98 31.22
CA SER A 48 16.99 19.14 30.95
C SER A 48 15.78 19.96 30.52
N SER A 49 15.54 21.11 31.15
CA SER A 49 14.42 21.99 30.84
C SER A 49 14.56 22.64 29.46
N GLU A 50 15.78 23.02 29.09
CA GLU A 50 16.06 23.62 27.79
C GLU A 50 16.00 22.59 26.66
N ALA A 51 16.49 21.37 26.91
CA ALA A 51 16.34 20.23 26.00
C ALA A 51 14.86 19.91 25.75
N ALA A 52 14.03 19.90 26.80
CA ALA A 52 12.58 19.70 26.68
C ALA A 52 11.92 20.82 25.86
N ARG A 53 12.26 22.09 26.11
CA ARG A 53 11.75 23.23 25.31
C ARG A 53 12.14 23.11 23.83
N ARG A 54 13.39 22.75 23.53
CA ARG A 54 13.85 22.54 22.14
C ARG A 54 13.15 21.34 21.48
N ALA A 55 12.92 20.26 22.21
CA ALA A 55 12.20 19.09 21.69
C ALA A 55 10.74 19.43 21.36
N ILE A 56 10.05 20.14 22.25
CA ILE A 56 8.68 20.62 22.02
C ILE A 56 8.63 21.55 20.82
N GLY A 57 9.56 22.50 20.72
CA GLY A 57 9.66 23.40 19.55
C GLY A 57 9.83 22.65 18.24
N ARG A 58 10.72 21.66 18.19
CA ARG A 58 10.90 20.79 17.00
C ARG A 58 9.62 20.02 16.65
N SER A 59 8.92 19.47 17.64
CA SER A 59 7.66 18.75 17.40
C SER A 59 6.57 19.65 16.82
N LEU A 60 6.45 20.90 17.29
CA LEU A 60 5.48 21.88 16.77
C LEU A 60 5.83 22.32 15.35
N GLU A 61 7.11 22.46 15.03
CA GLU A 61 7.55 22.74 13.66
C GLU A 61 7.31 21.57 12.71
N GLU A 62 7.54 20.33 13.15
CA GLU A 62 7.26 19.12 12.37
C GLU A 62 5.77 18.96 12.08
N GLN A 63 4.92 19.20 13.09
CA GLN A 63 3.46 19.26 12.92
C GLN A 63 3.04 20.37 11.95
N ARG A 64 3.60 21.59 12.09
CA ARG A 64 3.25 22.72 11.22
C ARG A 64 3.72 22.53 9.78
N ARG A 65 4.89 21.91 9.57
CA ARG A 65 5.40 21.58 8.24
C ARG A 65 4.64 20.43 7.58
N GLY A 66 3.73 19.75 8.29
CA GLY A 66 2.90 18.69 7.75
C GLY A 66 3.69 17.46 7.28
N LYS A 67 4.95 17.29 7.74
CA LYS A 67 5.79 16.16 7.31
C LYS A 67 5.17 14.82 7.65
N THR A 68 4.58 14.71 8.84
CA THR A 68 3.87 13.50 9.30
C THR A 68 2.68 13.18 8.40
N LEU A 69 1.88 14.19 8.03
CA LEU A 69 0.75 14.01 7.11
C LEU A 69 1.22 13.62 5.70
N GLN A 70 2.31 14.20 5.22
CA GLN A 70 2.85 13.88 3.90
C GLN A 70 3.44 12.46 3.85
N ASP A 71 4.10 12.01 4.91
CA ASP A 71 4.59 10.64 5.05
C ASP A 71 3.43 9.64 5.13
N ASP A 72 2.37 9.96 5.89
CA ASP A 72 1.15 9.15 5.96
C ASP A 72 0.46 9.04 4.59
N LEU A 73 0.32 10.17 3.87
CA LEU A 73 -0.25 10.17 2.51
C LEU A 73 0.61 9.38 1.52
N ASN A 74 1.93 9.47 1.61
CA ASN A 74 2.84 8.68 0.79
C ASN A 74 2.78 7.19 1.12
N SER A 75 2.50 6.82 2.37
CA SER A 75 2.31 5.43 2.79
C SER A 75 1.01 4.82 2.21
N LEU A 76 -0.03 5.64 2.08
CA LEU A 76 -1.32 5.23 1.50
C LEU A 76 -1.29 5.18 -0.03
N LYS A 77 -0.32 5.84 -0.67
CA LYS A 77 -0.17 5.80 -2.12
C LYS A 77 0.37 4.42 -2.52
N PRO A 78 -0.44 3.55 -3.16
CA PRO A 78 0.07 2.27 -3.63
C PRO A 78 1.24 2.53 -4.59
N GLY A 79 2.34 1.83 -4.38
CA GLY A 79 3.51 1.91 -5.26
C GLY A 79 3.10 1.69 -6.71
N ALA A 80 3.71 2.45 -7.63
CA ALA A 80 3.46 2.28 -9.06
C ALA A 80 3.77 0.82 -9.43
N ARG A 81 2.72 0.07 -9.84
CA ARG A 81 2.88 -1.31 -10.27
C ARG A 81 3.79 -1.31 -11.50
N GLN A 82 4.98 -1.88 -11.34
CA GLN A 82 5.87 -2.19 -12.45
C GLN A 82 5.10 -3.11 -13.40
N SER A 83 4.74 -2.60 -14.57
CA SER A 83 4.11 -3.42 -15.61
C SER A 83 5.11 -4.49 -16.05
N LYS A 84 4.68 -5.74 -16.00
CA LYS A 84 5.51 -6.86 -16.43
C LYS A 84 5.74 -6.72 -17.93
N THR A 85 6.99 -6.51 -18.33
CA THR A 85 7.39 -6.57 -19.74
C THR A 85 7.16 -7.99 -20.23
N LEU A 86 6.28 -8.13 -21.22
CA LEU A 86 6.03 -9.41 -21.88
C LEU A 86 7.29 -9.84 -22.62
N SER A 87 7.63 -11.12 -22.50
CA SER A 87 8.69 -11.72 -23.30
C SER A 87 8.32 -11.60 -24.77
N ALA A 88 9.22 -11.04 -25.58
CA ALA A 88 9.04 -11.03 -27.03
C ALA A 88 9.00 -12.49 -27.51
N ARG A 89 7.84 -12.92 -28.01
CA ARG A 89 7.72 -14.22 -28.68
C ARG A 89 8.37 -14.09 -30.03
N GLU A 90 9.24 -15.04 -30.39
CA GLU A 90 9.78 -15.14 -31.74
C GLU A 90 8.62 -15.17 -32.74
N ALA A 91 8.72 -14.40 -33.82
CA ALA A 91 7.75 -14.45 -34.90
C ALA A 91 7.73 -15.89 -35.43
N SER A 92 6.59 -16.58 -35.28
CA SER A 92 6.42 -17.92 -35.85
C SER A 92 6.73 -17.84 -37.34
N GLY A 93 7.66 -18.69 -37.79
CA GLY A 93 8.28 -18.66 -39.12
C GLY A 93 7.30 -18.26 -40.21
N GLY A 94 7.49 -17.05 -40.74
CA GLY A 94 6.77 -16.58 -41.91
C GLY A 94 7.15 -17.47 -43.08
N ARG A 95 6.27 -18.41 -43.43
CA ARG A 95 6.39 -19.10 -44.71
C ARG A 95 6.29 -18.01 -45.79
N PRO A 96 7.29 -17.83 -46.65
CA PRO A 96 7.25 -16.79 -47.67
C PRO A 96 5.97 -16.97 -48.49
N ALA A 97 5.24 -15.87 -48.72
CA ALA A 97 4.02 -15.88 -49.50
C ALA A 97 4.32 -16.50 -50.87
N THR A 98 3.89 -17.75 -51.04
CA THR A 98 4.05 -18.47 -52.31
C THR A 98 2.77 -18.20 -53.09
N ARG A 99 2.87 -17.71 -54.34
CA ARG A 99 1.70 -17.67 -55.21
C ARG A 99 1.26 -19.10 -55.46
N GLY A 100 0.06 -19.46 -55.02
CA GLY A 100 -0.56 -20.72 -55.40
C GLY A 100 -0.82 -20.68 -56.90
N SER A 101 -0.09 -21.47 -57.68
CA SER A 101 -0.48 -21.78 -59.05
C SER A 101 -1.30 -23.07 -59.01
N ALA A 102 -2.60 -22.95 -59.25
CA ALA A 102 -3.45 -24.08 -59.57
C ALA A 102 -3.67 -24.10 -61.08
N THR A 103 -3.44 -25.25 -61.72
CA THR A 103 -3.95 -25.51 -63.06
C THR A 103 -5.47 -25.61 -62.93
N TRP A 104 -6.21 -24.76 -63.64
CA TRP A 104 -7.67 -24.76 -63.62
C TRP A 104 -8.18 -26.09 -64.20
N ASP A 105 -8.74 -26.95 -63.33
CA ASP A 105 -9.50 -28.12 -63.74
C ASP A 105 -11.00 -27.75 -63.73
N PRO A 106 -11.65 -27.61 -64.89
CA PRO A 106 -13.08 -27.29 -64.98
C PRO A 106 -13.98 -28.38 -64.39
N ALA A 107 -13.48 -29.58 -64.09
CA ALA A 107 -14.21 -30.65 -63.43
C ALA A 107 -14.13 -30.61 -61.90
N THR A 108 -13.22 -29.80 -61.33
CA THR A 108 -13.22 -29.57 -59.87
C THR A 108 -14.29 -28.55 -59.53
N PRO A 109 -15.36 -28.92 -58.78
CA PRO A 109 -16.23 -27.91 -58.21
C PRO A 109 -15.36 -26.98 -57.37
N ALA A 110 -15.41 -25.68 -57.64
CA ALA A 110 -14.74 -24.69 -56.83
C ALA A 110 -15.11 -25.01 -55.38
N ALA A 111 -14.13 -25.40 -54.58
CA ALA A 111 -14.32 -25.49 -53.15
C ALA A 111 -14.85 -24.10 -52.76
N ALA A 112 -16.11 -24.04 -52.32
CA ALA A 112 -16.70 -22.87 -51.74
C ALA A 112 -15.96 -22.62 -50.42
N GLY A 113 -14.71 -22.17 -50.54
CA GLY A 113 -13.84 -21.77 -49.46
C GLY A 113 -14.32 -20.44 -48.95
N GLY A 114 -15.51 -20.42 -48.35
CA GLY A 114 -15.86 -19.41 -47.38
C GLY A 114 -14.86 -19.57 -46.23
N GLY A 115 -14.02 -18.56 -46.02
CA GLY A 115 -13.23 -18.48 -44.79
C GLY A 115 -14.18 -18.65 -43.61
N GLY A 116 -13.89 -19.59 -42.71
CA GLY A 116 -14.78 -19.99 -41.60
C GLY A 116 -14.88 -18.95 -40.49
N GLY A 117 -15.28 -17.73 -40.84
CA GLY A 117 -15.53 -16.62 -39.93
C GLY A 117 -17.00 -16.22 -39.93
N ILE A 118 -17.43 -15.61 -38.84
CA ILE A 118 -18.75 -14.99 -38.71
C ILE A 118 -18.65 -13.55 -39.24
N ALA A 119 -19.49 -13.17 -40.20
CA ALA A 119 -19.44 -11.84 -40.79
C ALA A 119 -20.04 -10.78 -39.83
N SER A 120 -19.24 -9.79 -39.44
CA SER A 120 -19.73 -8.68 -38.61
C SER A 120 -20.35 -7.56 -39.47
N PRO A 121 -21.41 -6.87 -39.02
CA PRO A 121 -22.03 -6.93 -37.69
C PRO A 121 -23.02 -8.08 -37.51
N LEU A 122 -23.19 -8.50 -36.25
CA LEU A 122 -24.26 -9.42 -35.85
C LEU A 122 -25.53 -8.62 -35.53
N THR A 123 -26.64 -9.03 -36.12
CA THR A 123 -27.97 -8.47 -35.87
C THR A 123 -28.82 -9.50 -35.15
N GLU A 124 -29.50 -9.09 -34.08
CA GLU A 124 -30.37 -9.99 -33.35
C GLU A 124 -31.65 -10.33 -34.13
N LYS A 125 -31.97 -11.62 -34.18
CA LYS A 125 -33.21 -12.08 -34.80
C LYS A 125 -34.40 -11.75 -33.91
N THR A 126 -35.54 -11.51 -34.54
CA THR A 126 -36.79 -11.28 -33.85
C THR A 126 -37.80 -12.35 -34.23
N LYS A 127 -38.73 -12.61 -33.30
CA LYS A 127 -39.89 -13.49 -33.50
C LYS A 127 -41.15 -12.73 -33.12
N THR A 128 -42.28 -13.15 -33.66
CA THR A 128 -43.59 -12.63 -33.27
C THR A 128 -44.13 -13.47 -32.12
N GLU A 129 -44.32 -12.83 -30.96
CA GLU A 129 -45.03 -13.43 -29.82
C GLU A 129 -46.33 -12.65 -29.59
N GLY A 130 -47.47 -13.30 -29.86
CA GLY A 130 -48.77 -12.64 -29.84
C GLY A 130 -48.83 -11.52 -30.88
N THR A 131 -49.00 -10.28 -30.42
CA THR A 131 -49.05 -9.07 -31.26
C THR A 131 -47.75 -8.27 -31.29
N ALA A 132 -46.71 -8.72 -30.57
CA ALA A 132 -45.46 -7.99 -30.43
C ALA A 132 -44.30 -8.69 -31.14
N THR A 133 -43.44 -7.90 -31.77
CA THR A 133 -42.14 -8.37 -32.28
C THR A 133 -41.14 -8.31 -31.14
N VAL A 134 -40.64 -9.47 -30.72
CA VAL A 134 -39.72 -9.61 -29.58
C VAL A 134 -38.41 -10.26 -30.05
N PRO A 135 -37.29 -10.08 -29.32
CA PRO A 135 -36.05 -10.78 -29.61
C PRO A 135 -36.22 -12.31 -29.58
N ASP A 136 -35.60 -13.01 -30.53
CA ASP A 136 -35.63 -14.47 -30.58
C ASP A 136 -34.61 -15.06 -29.59
N ARG A 137 -35.04 -15.18 -28.34
CA ARG A 137 -34.24 -15.67 -27.22
C ARG A 137 -34.95 -16.80 -26.48
N ASP A 138 -34.15 -17.73 -25.96
CA ASP A 138 -34.57 -18.69 -24.95
C ASP A 138 -34.02 -18.25 -23.58
N TYR A 139 -34.74 -18.57 -22.51
CA TYR A 139 -34.42 -18.14 -21.14
C TYR A 139 -34.27 -19.33 -20.20
N TYR A 140 -33.46 -19.16 -19.16
CA TYR A 140 -33.41 -20.06 -18.00
C TYR A 140 -34.63 -19.89 -17.09
N GLY A 141 -34.67 -20.65 -15.99
CA GLY A 141 -35.66 -20.47 -14.94
C GLY A 141 -35.60 -19.06 -14.33
N THR A 142 -36.70 -18.65 -13.68
CA THR A 142 -36.74 -17.37 -12.96
C THR A 142 -35.78 -17.41 -11.77
N VAL A 143 -34.95 -16.37 -11.65
CA VAL A 143 -34.06 -16.15 -10.51
C VAL A 143 -34.54 -14.91 -9.76
N VAL A 144 -34.55 -14.97 -8.44
CA VAL A 144 -34.89 -13.85 -7.57
C VAL A 144 -33.61 -13.18 -7.12
N VAL A 145 -33.39 -11.94 -7.56
CA VAL A 145 -32.19 -11.16 -7.25
C VAL A 145 -32.57 -10.01 -6.32
N ALA A 146 -31.91 -9.93 -5.16
CA ALA A 146 -32.04 -8.78 -4.27
C ALA A 146 -31.20 -7.60 -4.78
N THR A 147 -31.72 -6.39 -4.65
CA THR A 147 -30.94 -5.17 -4.87
C THR A 147 -29.80 -5.08 -3.87
N SER A 148 -28.74 -4.34 -4.19
CA SER A 148 -27.54 -4.24 -3.34
C SER A 148 -27.82 -3.67 -1.94
N ASP A 149 -28.90 -2.90 -1.80
CA ASP A 149 -29.37 -2.33 -0.52
C ASP A 149 -30.32 -3.28 0.24
N GLY A 150 -30.73 -4.40 -0.36
CA GLY A 150 -31.59 -5.43 0.24
C GLY A 150 -33.06 -5.02 0.42
N ILE A 151 -33.47 -3.89 -0.14
CA ILE A 151 -34.85 -3.37 0.05
C ILE A 151 -35.82 -3.99 -0.94
N PHE A 152 -35.37 -4.27 -2.17
CA PHE A 152 -36.21 -4.82 -3.23
C PHE A 152 -35.67 -6.16 -3.73
N THR A 153 -36.59 -7.01 -4.15
CA THR A 153 -36.27 -8.25 -4.87
C THR A 153 -36.91 -8.20 -6.24
N MET A 154 -36.16 -8.58 -7.27
CA MET A 154 -36.64 -8.64 -8.64
C MET A 154 -36.60 -10.08 -9.15
N GLU A 155 -37.67 -10.47 -9.83
CA GLU A 155 -37.71 -11.70 -10.60
C GLU A 155 -37.17 -11.46 -12.01
N ILE A 156 -36.06 -12.10 -12.34
CA ILE A 156 -35.41 -11.98 -13.64
C ILE A 156 -35.36 -13.35 -14.29
N LYS A 157 -35.64 -13.42 -15.59
CA LYS A 157 -35.37 -14.61 -16.41
C LYS A 157 -34.07 -14.40 -17.17
N PRO A 158 -32.96 -15.07 -16.78
CA PRO A 158 -31.69 -14.94 -17.47
C PRO A 158 -31.76 -15.52 -18.89
N ILE A 159 -31.03 -14.93 -19.83
CA ILE A 159 -30.99 -15.41 -21.22
C ILE A 159 -30.13 -16.68 -21.28
N LYS A 160 -30.65 -17.70 -21.96
CA LYS A 160 -30.00 -18.97 -22.23
C LYS A 160 -29.38 -19.01 -23.63
N THR A 161 -30.15 -18.60 -24.63
CA THR A 161 -29.72 -18.67 -26.03
C THR A 161 -30.06 -17.37 -26.74
N LEU A 162 -29.08 -16.81 -27.44
CA LEU A 162 -29.21 -15.67 -28.35
C LEU A 162 -29.14 -16.17 -29.79
N ARG A 163 -30.13 -15.81 -30.61
CA ARG A 163 -30.15 -16.14 -32.04
C ARG A 163 -29.94 -14.86 -32.85
N LEU A 164 -28.88 -14.87 -33.66
CA LEU A 164 -28.38 -13.72 -34.41
C LEU A 164 -28.28 -14.10 -35.89
N ALA A 165 -28.31 -13.09 -36.76
CA ALA A 165 -27.92 -13.17 -38.16
C ALA A 165 -26.62 -12.38 -38.35
N ASP A 166 -25.68 -12.94 -39.09
CA ASP A 166 -24.46 -12.25 -39.45
C ASP A 166 -24.68 -11.31 -40.66
N ALA A 167 -23.65 -10.56 -41.07
CA ALA A 167 -23.77 -9.61 -42.17
C ALA A 167 -24.09 -10.26 -43.53
N ASP A 168 -23.78 -11.55 -43.68
CA ASP A 168 -24.06 -12.35 -44.87
C ASP A 168 -25.41 -13.10 -44.74
N GLY A 169 -26.13 -12.90 -43.63
CA GLY A 169 -27.43 -13.52 -43.34
C GLY A 169 -27.34 -14.94 -42.79
N ALA A 170 -26.15 -15.42 -42.43
CA ALA A 170 -25.96 -16.73 -41.83
C ALA A 170 -26.43 -16.76 -40.37
N ASP A 171 -26.91 -17.93 -39.95
CA ASP A 171 -27.44 -18.14 -38.61
C ASP A 171 -26.31 -18.32 -37.58
N VAL A 172 -26.33 -17.48 -36.55
CA VAL A 172 -25.37 -17.53 -35.45
C VAL A 172 -26.13 -17.73 -34.14
N VAL A 173 -25.80 -18.80 -33.43
CA VAL A 173 -26.42 -19.15 -32.14
C VAL A 173 -25.38 -19.07 -31.04
N VAL A 174 -25.63 -18.26 -30.03
CA VAL A 174 -24.77 -18.12 -28.83
C VAL A 174 -25.50 -18.70 -27.63
N ASN A 175 -24.92 -19.74 -27.03
CA ASN A 175 -25.40 -20.33 -25.79
C ASN A 175 -24.67 -19.70 -24.60
N LEU A 176 -25.42 -19.09 -23.70
CA LEU A 176 -24.91 -18.46 -22.49
C LEU A 176 -24.95 -19.46 -21.33
N ALA A 177 -24.02 -19.29 -20.39
CA ALA A 177 -24.01 -20.09 -19.17
C ALA A 177 -25.13 -19.65 -18.22
N GLU A 178 -25.61 -20.59 -17.41
CA GLU A 178 -26.58 -20.30 -16.36
C GLU A 178 -25.90 -19.48 -15.25
N PRO A 179 -26.44 -18.32 -14.87
CA PRO A 179 -25.88 -17.53 -13.78
C PRO A 179 -26.05 -18.23 -12.43
N ALA A 180 -25.11 -17.99 -11.52
CA ALA A 180 -25.23 -18.46 -10.15
C ALA A 180 -26.45 -17.82 -9.46
N PRO A 181 -27.14 -18.56 -8.57
CA PRO A 181 -28.26 -18.04 -7.80
C PRO A 181 -27.86 -16.94 -6.81
#